data_AF-A0A9E3A2A8-F1
#
_entry.id   AF-A0A9E3A2A8-F1
#
_cell.length_a   1.000
_cell.length_b   1.000
_cell.length_c   1.000
_cell.angle_alpha   90.00
_cell.angle_beta   90.00
_cell.angle_gamma   90.00
#
_symmetry.space_group_name_H-M   'P 1'
#
loop_
_entity.id
_entity.type
_entity.pdbx_description
1 polymer ?
#
loop_
_entity_poly.entity_id
_entity_poly.type
_entity_poly.pdbx_seq_one_letter_code
_entity_poly.pdbx_strand_id
1 'polypeptide(L)'
;MEPSRTYSGSEMERMMKRQDVLLKVMARKMTWWQAAEIIGVTDRTMRRWRERLEQDGYNGLADRRKGKPSFRRVPLATCEEVLRLYQEQYFDLSIRHFHEKL
;
A
#
# COMPACT_ATOMS: atom_id res chain seq x y z
N MET A 1 -0.02 21.84 -1.81
CA MET A 1 0.08 20.92 -2.95
C MET A 1 0.31 19.53 -2.35
N GLU A 2 -0.65 18.60 -2.47
CA GLU A 2 -0.47 17.26 -1.88
C GLU A 2 0.80 16.61 -2.47
N PRO A 3 1.67 16.00 -1.65
CA PRO A 3 2.86 15.32 -2.16
C PRO A 3 2.41 14.23 -3.13
N SER A 4 2.99 14.22 -4.33
CA SER A 4 2.75 13.19 -5.34
C SER A 4 3.02 11.83 -4.73
N ARG A 5 1.96 11.08 -4.41
CA ARG A 5 2.10 9.72 -3.86
C ARG A 5 2.82 8.85 -4.89
N THR A 6 4.03 8.43 -4.56
CA THR A 6 4.78 7.44 -5.32
C THR A 6 4.19 6.06 -5.03
N TYR A 7 3.41 5.54 -5.98
CA TYR A 7 2.86 4.20 -5.93
C TYR A 7 3.88 3.19 -6.47
N SER A 8 3.90 1.97 -5.93
CA SER A 8 4.66 0.89 -6.57
C SER A 8 4.07 0.60 -7.96
N GLY A 9 4.89 0.12 -8.91
CA GLY A 9 4.41 -0.22 -10.26
C GLY A 9 3.22 -1.21 -10.23
N SER A 10 3.28 -2.19 -9.33
CA SER A 10 2.21 -3.17 -9.11
C SER A 10 0.90 -2.56 -8.60
N GLU A 11 0.96 -1.44 -7.88
CA GLU A 11 -0.23 -0.73 -7.43
C GLU A 11 -0.83 0.12 -8.53
N MET A 12 0.02 0.78 -9.33
CA MET A 12 -0.44 1.55 -10.48
C MET A 12 -1.19 0.66 -11.46
N GLU A 13 -0.67 -0.51 -11.77
CA GLU A 13 -1.35 -1.47 -12.64
C GLU A 13 -2.73 -1.88 -12.09
N ARG A 14 -2.81 -2.17 -10.79
CA ARG A 14 -4.08 -2.50 -10.12
C ARG A 14 -5.06 -1.34 -10.13
N MET A 15 -4.58 -0.12 -9.90
CA MET A 15 -5.40 1.09 -9.91
C MET A 15 -5.94 1.38 -11.32
N MET A 16 -5.10 1.25 -12.35
CA MET A 16 -5.50 1.38 -13.76
C MET A 16 -6.58 0.35 -14.13
N LYS A 17 -6.39 -0.93 -13.78
CA LYS A 17 -7.38 -1.98 -14.04
C LYS A 17 -8.72 -1.68 -13.34
N ARG A 18 -8.69 -1.24 -12.08
CA ARG A 18 -9.91 -0.85 -11.35
C ARG A 18 -10.60 0.33 -12.01
N GLN A 19 -9.86 1.35 -12.42
CA GLN A 19 -10.41 2.54 -13.07
C GLN A 19 -11.09 2.17 -14.38
N ASP A 20 -10.43 1.41 -15.26
CA ASP A 20 -11.00 1.00 -16.54
C ASP A 20 -12.31 0.22 -16.37
N VAL A 21 -12.32 -0.75 -15.45
CA VAL A 21 -13.53 -1.53 -15.17
C VAL A 21 -14.65 -0.65 -14.58
N LEU A 22 -14.34 0.26 -13.64
CA LEU A 22 -15.33 1.19 -13.09
C LEU A 22 -15.92 2.10 -14.17
N LEU A 23 -15.08 2.66 -15.04
CA LEU A 23 -15.54 3.50 -16.15
C LEU A 23 -16.45 2.74 -17.11
N LYS A 24 -16.14 1.48 -17.41
CA LYS A 24 -16.99 0.62 -18.26
C LYS A 24 -18.37 0.36 -17.64
N VAL A 25 -18.43 0.10 -16.33
CA VAL A 25 -19.71 -0.07 -15.61
C VAL A 25 -20.50 1.23 -15.55
N MET A 26 -19.83 2.34 -15.25
CA MET A 26 -20.47 3.66 -15.20
C MET A 26 -21.03 4.07 -16.56
N ALA A 27 -20.33 3.73 -17.65
CA ALA A 27 -20.80 3.90 -19.02
C ALA A 27 -21.88 2.89 -19.44
N ARG A 28 -22.40 2.07 -18.52
CA ARG A 28 -23.40 1.02 -18.75
C ARG A 28 -22.99 -0.02 -19.81
N LYS A 29 -21.69 -0.22 -20.02
CA LYS A 29 -21.16 -1.23 -20.96
C LYS A 29 -21.13 -2.64 -20.38
N MET A 30 -21.27 -2.76 -19.06
CA MET A 30 -21.39 -4.02 -18.33
C MET A 30 -22.10 -3.80 -17.00
N THR A 31 -22.62 -4.88 -16.43
CA THR A 31 -23.27 -4.83 -15.11
C THR A 31 -22.25 -4.79 -13.98
N TRP A 32 -22.68 -4.32 -12.81
CA TRP A 32 -21.85 -4.30 -11.61
C TRP A 32 -21.36 -5.69 -11.18
N TRP A 33 -22.19 -6.73 -11.35
CA TRP A 33 -21.83 -8.10 -10.99
C TRP A 33 -20.72 -8.67 -11.91
N GLN A 34 -20.85 -8.48 -13.23
CA GLN A 34 -19.81 -8.89 -14.20
C GLN A 34 -18.47 -8.20 -13.92
N ALA A 35 -18.52 -6.91 -13.58
CA ALA A 35 -17.32 -6.15 -13.26
C ALA A 35 -16.66 -6.60 -11.94
N ALA A 36 -17.48 -6.97 -10.95
CA ALA A 36 -17.01 -7.53 -9.70
C ALA A 36 -16.32 -8.89 -9.92
N GLU A 37 -16.86 -9.73 -10.80
CA GLU A 37 -16.25 -11.00 -11.23
C GLU A 37 -14.89 -10.80 -11.91
N ILE A 38 -14.78 -9.87 -12.87
CA ILE A 38 -13.51 -9.54 -13.57
C ILE A 38 -12.41 -9.10 -12.60
N ILE A 39 -12.77 -8.35 -11.56
CA ILE A 39 -11.82 -7.85 -10.57
C ILE A 39 -11.57 -8.87 -9.43
N GLY A 40 -12.47 -9.82 -9.22
CA GLY A 40 -12.42 -10.77 -8.11
C GLY A 40 -12.84 -10.16 -6.77
N VAL A 41 -13.85 -9.29 -6.78
CA VAL A 41 -14.43 -8.66 -5.57
C VAL A 41 -15.95 -8.77 -5.58
N THR A 42 -16.60 -8.28 -4.53
CA THR A 42 -18.07 -8.21 -4.46
C THR A 42 -18.61 -6.93 -5.10
N ASP A 43 -19.86 -6.93 -5.59
CA ASP A 43 -20.54 -5.72 -6.12
C ASP A 43 -20.49 -4.55 -5.12
N ARG A 44 -20.74 -4.82 -3.82
CA ARG A 44 -20.62 -3.80 -2.77
C ARG A 44 -19.24 -3.13 -2.74
N THR A 45 -18.17 -3.88 -3.00
CA THR A 45 -16.80 -3.34 -3.07
C THR A 45 -16.64 -2.44 -4.29
N MET A 46 -17.19 -2.83 -5.43
CA MET A 46 -17.19 -2.02 -6.66
C MET A 46 -17.92 -0.69 -6.45
N ARG A 47 -19.11 -0.70 -5.84
CA ARG A 47 -19.87 0.53 -5.54
C ARG A 47 -19.10 1.46 -4.59
N ARG A 48 -18.45 0.90 -3.58
CA ARG A 48 -17.61 1.68 -2.65
C ARG A 48 -16.40 2.31 -3.37
N TRP A 49 -15.83 1.64 -4.37
CA TRP A 49 -14.77 2.25 -5.17
C TRP A 49 -15.28 3.34 -6.10
N ARG A 50 -16.50 3.22 -6.63
CA ARG A 50 -17.14 4.32 -7.37
C ARG A 50 -17.23 5.58 -6.49
N GLU A 51 -17.76 5.46 -5.29
CA GLU A 51 -17.88 6.58 -4.34
C GLU A 51 -16.50 7.22 -4.06
N ARG A 52 -15.46 6.41 -3.86
CA ARG A 52 -14.09 6.92 -3.66
C ARG A 52 -13.51 7.58 -4.90
N LEU A 53 -13.79 7.06 -6.09
CA LEU A 53 -13.36 7.64 -7.35
C LEU A 53 -14.03 9.00 -7.58
N GLU A 54 -15.32 9.13 -7.24
CA GLU A 54 -16.08 10.38 -7.32
C GLU A 54 -15.57 11.42 -6.31
N GLN A 55 -15.16 11.00 -5.11
CA GLN A 55 -14.68 11.89 -4.04
C GLN A 55 -13.21 12.30 -4.20
N ASP A 56 -12.32 11.32 -4.42
CA ASP A 56 -10.87 11.50 -4.35
C ASP A 56 -10.19 11.36 -5.73
N GLY A 57 -10.96 11.21 -6.80
CA GLY A 57 -10.44 10.91 -8.12
C GLY A 57 -9.64 9.60 -8.16
N TYR A 58 -8.63 9.55 -9.01
CA TYR A 58 -7.78 8.36 -9.18
C TYR A 58 -7.10 7.92 -7.88
N ASN A 59 -6.74 8.88 -7.01
CA ASN A 59 -6.12 8.61 -5.71
C ASN A 59 -7.03 7.80 -4.78
N GLY A 60 -8.36 7.88 -4.97
CA GLY A 60 -9.36 7.10 -4.23
C GLY A 60 -9.28 5.58 -4.45
N LEU A 61 -8.66 5.15 -5.55
CA LEU A 61 -8.50 3.74 -5.91
C LEU A 61 -7.25 3.08 -5.34
N ALA A 62 -6.35 3.87 -4.76
CA ALA A 62 -5.13 3.37 -4.11
C ALA A 62 -5.46 2.49 -2.90
N ASP A 63 -4.64 1.44 -2.68
CA ASP A 63 -4.74 0.67 -1.45
C ASP A 63 -4.15 1.48 -0.29
N ARG A 64 -5.01 2.09 0.52
CA ARG A 64 -4.61 2.95 1.64
C ARG A 64 -3.84 2.22 2.75
N ARG A 65 -3.76 0.88 2.71
CA ARG A 65 -2.91 0.09 3.61
C ARG A 65 -1.44 0.16 3.19
N LYS A 66 -1.19 0.35 1.90
CA LYS A 66 0.15 0.44 1.33
C LYS A 66 0.65 1.88 1.43
N GLY A 67 1.96 2.04 1.53
CA GLY A 67 2.63 3.34 1.69
C GLY A 67 2.65 3.89 3.13
N LYS A 68 1.94 3.27 4.08
CA LYS A 68 2.08 3.59 5.51
C LYS A 68 3.05 2.61 6.19
N PRO A 69 4.11 3.11 6.85
CA PRO A 69 4.89 2.28 7.76
C PRO A 69 3.97 1.64 8.81
N SER A 70 4.27 0.40 9.19
CA SER A 70 3.55 -0.27 10.29
C SER A 70 3.67 0.56 11.58
N PHE A 71 2.60 0.65 12.36
CA PHE A 71 2.64 1.27 13.70
C PHE A 71 3.61 0.57 14.65
N ARG A 72 3.94 -0.71 14.38
CA ARG A 72 4.93 -1.48 15.14
C ARG A 72 6.36 -1.33 14.60
N ARG A 73 6.56 -0.56 13.52
CA ARG A 73 7.89 -0.37 12.93
C ARG A 73 8.75 0.44 13.90
N VAL A 74 9.92 -0.10 14.23
CA VAL A 74 10.94 0.61 15.00
C VAL A 74 11.37 1.89 14.25
N PRO A 75 11.49 3.04 14.92
CA PRO A 75 11.98 4.27 14.29
C PRO A 75 13.33 4.06 13.61
N LEU A 76 13.54 4.72 12.46
CA LEU A 76 14.78 4.57 11.69
C LEU A 76 16.01 4.92 12.54
N ALA A 77 15.94 6.00 13.32
CA ALA A 77 17.01 6.43 14.22
C ALA A 77 17.41 5.33 15.21
N THR A 78 16.46 4.56 15.73
CA THR A 78 16.75 3.44 16.62
C THR A 78 17.43 2.29 15.87
N CYS A 79 17.00 2.01 14.63
CA CYS A 79 17.69 1.02 13.79
C CYS A 79 19.13 1.44 13.47
N GLU A 80 19.34 2.71 13.12
CA GLU A 80 20.67 3.27 12.85
C GLU A 80 21.57 3.17 14.08
N GLU A 81 21.04 3.48 15.26
CA GLU A 81 21.78 3.37 16.50
C GLU A 81 22.18 1.92 16.83
N VAL A 82 21.25 0.98 16.69
CA VAL A 82 21.55 -0.45 16.89
C VAL A 82 22.61 -0.93 15.90
N LEU A 83 22.54 -0.50 14.63
CA LEU A 83 23.54 -0.83 13.62
C LEU A 83 24.92 -0.22 13.94
N ARG A 84 24.94 1.02 14.41
CA ARG A 84 26.17 1.70 14.84
C ARG A 84 26.82 0.97 16.00
N LEU A 85 26.06 0.64 17.06
CA LEU A 85 26.57 -0.10 18.21
C LEU A 85 27.17 -1.44 17.79
N TYR A 86 26.48 -2.17 16.90
CA TYR A 86 26.99 -3.44 16.37
C TYR A 86 28.30 -3.25 15.60
N GLN A 87 28.39 -2.25 14.74
CA GLN A 87 29.55 -2.03 13.86
C GLN A 87 30.77 -1.43 14.59
N GLU A 88 30.55 -0.54 15.56
CA GLU A 88 31.62 0.24 16.18
C GLU A 88 32.04 -0.32 17.54
N GLN A 89 31.11 -0.79 18.36
CA GLN A 89 31.38 -1.17 19.75
C GLN A 89 31.40 -2.68 19.97
N TYR A 90 30.60 -3.42 19.21
CA TYR A 90 30.39 -4.86 19.39
C TYR A 90 30.72 -5.67 18.12
N PHE A 91 31.67 -5.20 17.31
CA PHE A 91 32.00 -5.76 16.00
C PHE A 91 32.48 -7.22 16.06
N ASP A 92 32.92 -7.67 17.23
CA ASP A 92 33.40 -9.01 17.53
C ASP A 92 32.30 -9.95 18.06
N LEU A 93 31.13 -9.42 18.43
CA LEU A 93 30.02 -10.22 18.90
C LEU A 93 29.24 -10.86 17.74
N SER A 94 28.85 -12.12 17.93
CA SER A 94 27.81 -12.72 17.10
C SER A 94 26.48 -11.99 17.31
N ILE A 95 25.60 -11.98 16.29
CA ILE A 95 24.27 -11.37 16.36
C ILE A 95 23.49 -11.83 17.60
N ARG A 96 23.64 -13.11 17.99
CA ARG A 96 23.01 -13.66 19.20
C ARG A 96 23.54 -13.00 20.47
N HIS A 97 24.86 -12.93 20.63
CA HIS A 97 25.46 -12.31 21.81
C HIS A 97 25.20 -10.81 21.87
N PHE A 98 25.16 -10.14 20.71
CA PHE A 98 24.80 -8.74 20.62
C PHE A 98 23.36 -8.50 21.09
N HIS A 99 22.41 -9.32 20.64
CA HIS A 99 21.01 -9.25 21.09
C HIS A 99 20.87 -9.55 22.60
N GLU A 100 21.68 -10.42 23.17
CA GLU A 100 21.68 -10.72 24.62
C GLU A 100 22.30 -9.59 25.47
N LYS A 101 23.08 -8.68 24.86
CA LYS A 101 23.73 -7.54 25.54
C LYS A 101 22.94 -6.24 25.49
N LEU A 102 21.95 -6.14 24.61
CA LEU A 102 21.16 -4.95 24.32
C LEU A 102 19.81 -4.96 25.05
#